data_AF-A0A946UTZ1-F1
#
_entry.id   AF-A0A946UTZ1-F1
#
_cell.length_a   1.000
_cell.length_b   1.000
_cell.length_c   1.000
_cell.angle_alpha   90.00
_cell.angle_beta   90.00
_cell.angle_gamma   90.00
#
_symmetry.space_group_name_H-M   'P 1'
#
loop_
_entity.id
_entity.type
_entity.pdbx_description
1 polymer ?
#
loop_
_entity_poly.entity_id
_entity_poly.type
_entity_poly.pdbx_seq_one_letter_code
_entity_poly.pdbx_strand_id
1 'polypeptide(L)'
;NYEVMDSSGGLVISGSFQPGDTLAFRGIEFNLEGQPQAADEFIVSASSFQDVFTTIERLATSIEQTVLDDTSRAEVNNGVNAGLRDLDQALGNVLDVRTQVGSRLAAIEAQVDNNGAFALTMQSTIAAIEDLDYAEAISRLSAQTQTLEAAQRSFVITQQLSLFNFL
;
A
#
# COMPACT_ATOMS: atom_id res chain seq x y z
N ASN A 1 7.24 -2.96 44.86
CA ASN A 1 6.69 -4.20 44.29
C ASN A 1 5.62 -3.83 43.29
N TYR A 2 5.45 -4.62 42.24
CA TYR A 2 4.42 -4.43 41.22
C TYR A 2 3.64 -5.72 41.04
N GLU A 3 2.41 -5.59 40.53
CA GLU A 3 1.56 -6.69 40.09
C GLU A 3 0.99 -6.33 38.72
N VAL A 4 1.00 -7.29 37.80
CA VAL A 4 0.32 -7.19 36.51
C VAL A 4 -0.89 -8.09 36.57
N MET A 5 -2.06 -7.50 36.37
CA MET A 5 -3.34 -8.20 36.37
C MET A 5 -3.91 -8.25 34.95
N ASP A 6 -4.64 -9.31 34.64
CA ASP A 6 -5.47 -9.34 33.43
C ASP A 6 -6.83 -8.67 33.65
N SER A 7 -7.61 -8.55 32.58
CA SER A 7 -8.93 -7.89 32.60
C SER A 7 -9.96 -8.60 33.49
N SER A 8 -9.70 -9.82 33.95
CA SER A 8 -10.54 -10.56 34.90
C SER A 8 -10.10 -10.40 36.36
N GLY A 9 -9.03 -9.63 36.61
CA GLY A 9 -8.41 -9.50 37.93
C GLY A 9 -7.48 -10.66 38.27
N GLY A 10 -7.14 -11.52 37.29
CA GLY A 10 -6.20 -12.61 37.47
C GLY A 10 -4.76 -12.11 37.49
N LEU A 11 -3.97 -12.54 38.48
CA LEU A 11 -2.54 -12.22 38.54
C LEU A 11 -1.79 -12.88 37.38
N VAL A 12 -1.12 -12.06 36.57
CA VAL A 12 -0.26 -12.51 35.45
C VAL A 12 1.19 -12.65 35.90
N ILE A 13 1.73 -11.62 36.54
CA ILE A 13 3.10 -11.60 37.08
C ILE A 13 3.20 -10.59 38.23
N SER A 14 4.07 -10.82 39.19
CA SER A 14 4.44 -9.82 40.21
C SER A 14 5.95 -9.83 40.46
N GLY A 15 6.46 -8.77 41.06
CA GLY A 15 7.89 -8.64 41.34
C GLY A 15 8.25 -7.41 42.16
N SER A 16 9.54 -7.26 42.45
CA SER A 16 10.10 -6.00 42.93
C SER A 16 10.29 -5.05 41.75
N PHE A 17 9.91 -3.79 41.93
CA PHE A 17 10.14 -2.74 40.93
C PHE A 17 11.40 -1.96 41.31
N GLN A 18 12.29 -1.71 40.36
CA GLN A 18 13.30 -0.65 40.42
C GLN A 18 13.06 0.37 39.29
N PRO A 19 13.30 1.67 39.52
CA PRO A 19 13.16 2.67 38.47
C PRO A 19 14.04 2.36 37.25
N GLY A 20 13.44 2.38 36.05
CA GLY A 20 14.11 2.05 34.79
C GLY A 20 14.10 0.56 34.43
N ASP A 21 13.49 -0.29 35.25
CA ASP A 21 13.28 -1.70 34.89
C ASP A 21 12.32 -1.82 33.71
N THR A 22 12.65 -2.71 32.78
CA THR A 22 11.72 -3.13 31.73
C THR A 22 10.85 -4.27 32.26
N LEU A 23 9.56 -4.02 32.39
CA LEU A 23 8.55 -5.01 32.70
C LEU A 23 8.10 -5.70 31.42
N ALA A 24 8.28 -7.02 31.35
CA ALA A 24 7.87 -7.82 30.21
C ALA A 24 6.81 -8.86 30.61
N PHE A 25 5.69 -8.89 29.88
CA PHE A 25 4.64 -9.88 30.08
C PHE A 25 3.85 -10.09 28.79
N ARG A 26 3.46 -11.34 28.49
CA ARG A 26 2.64 -11.69 27.31
C ARG A 26 3.15 -11.10 25.97
N GLY A 27 4.48 -10.95 25.82
CA GLY A 27 5.11 -10.37 24.62
C GLY A 27 5.08 -8.84 24.53
N ILE A 28 4.60 -8.17 25.58
CA ILE A 28 4.62 -6.71 25.74
C ILE A 28 5.82 -6.35 26.61
N GLU A 29 6.53 -5.29 26.23
CA GLU A 29 7.59 -4.67 27.03
C GLU A 29 7.14 -3.25 27.43
N PHE A 30 7.31 -2.93 28.69
CA PHE A 30 6.91 -1.66 29.28
C PHE A 30 8.04 -1.15 30.18
N ASN A 31 8.60 0.01 29.85
CA ASN A 31 9.61 0.66 30.68
C ASN A 31 8.91 1.69 31.57
N LEU A 32 9.17 1.61 32.88
CA LEU A 32 8.64 2.54 33.86
C LEU A 32 9.79 3.27 34.56
N GLU A 33 9.77 4.59 34.47
CA GLU A 33 10.69 5.47 35.17
C GLU A 33 10.01 6.16 36.37
N GLY A 34 10.79 6.67 37.31
CA GLY A 34 10.30 7.37 38.50
C GLY A 34 9.97 6.44 39.68
N GLN A 35 9.25 6.99 40.67
CA GLN A 35 8.90 6.30 41.92
C GLN A 35 7.37 6.22 42.07
N PRO A 36 6.71 5.19 41.50
CA PRO A 36 5.28 4.99 41.66
C PRO A 36 4.94 4.76 43.14
N GLN A 37 3.81 5.34 43.56
CA GLN A 37 3.26 5.17 44.89
C GLN A 37 2.34 3.95 44.95
N ALA A 38 2.03 3.50 46.17
CA ALA A 38 1.07 2.42 46.36
C ALA A 38 -0.31 2.85 45.81
N ALA A 39 -0.95 1.97 45.05
CA ALA A 39 -2.20 2.18 44.30
C ALA A 39 -2.08 2.95 42.97
N ASP A 40 -0.88 3.28 42.50
CA ASP A 40 -0.70 3.73 41.11
C ASP A 40 -0.99 2.58 40.13
N GLU A 41 -1.73 2.88 39.06
CA GLU A 41 -2.15 1.91 38.05
C GLU A 41 -1.80 2.39 36.64
N PHE A 42 -1.33 1.46 35.81
CA PHE A 42 -1.12 1.66 34.37
C PHE A 42 -1.92 0.64 33.59
N ILE A 43 -2.78 1.13 32.70
CA ILE A 43 -3.62 0.27 31.85
C ILE A 43 -2.94 0.07 30.51
N VAL A 44 -2.68 -1.19 30.17
CA VAL A 44 -2.20 -1.58 28.84
C VAL A 44 -3.35 -2.26 28.11
N SER A 45 -3.86 -1.61 27.06
CA SER A 45 -4.93 -2.12 26.21
C SER A 45 -4.49 -2.20 24.76
N ALA A 46 -5.23 -2.97 23.97
CA ALA A 46 -5.07 -2.94 22.52
C ALA A 46 -5.33 -1.53 21.98
N SER A 47 -4.60 -1.16 20.92
CA SER A 47 -4.82 0.10 20.22
C SER A 47 -6.23 0.17 19.63
N SER A 48 -6.86 1.34 19.73
CA SER A 48 -8.17 1.63 19.14
C SER A 48 -8.04 2.66 18.02
N PHE A 49 -9.08 2.78 17.20
CA PHE A 49 -9.16 3.89 16.26
C PHE A 49 -9.27 5.22 17.02
N GLN A 50 -8.52 6.21 16.55
CA GLN A 50 -8.55 7.58 17.02
C GLN A 50 -8.24 8.50 15.83
N ASP A 51 -9.00 9.57 15.66
CA ASP A 51 -8.74 10.55 14.63
C ASP A 51 -7.62 11.52 15.03
N VAL A 52 -6.98 12.11 14.02
CA VAL A 52 -5.83 13.00 14.21
C VAL A 52 -6.18 14.27 15.00
N PHE A 53 -7.43 14.75 14.94
CA PHE A 53 -7.84 15.95 15.66
C PHE A 53 -7.94 15.66 17.15
N THR A 54 -8.55 14.53 17.52
CA THR A 54 -8.55 14.04 18.91
C THR A 54 -7.13 13.82 19.43
N THR A 55 -6.21 13.31 18.60
CA THR A 55 -4.79 13.17 18.97
C THR A 55 -4.13 14.52 19.27
N ILE A 56 -4.33 15.51 18.39
CA ILE A 56 -3.79 16.87 18.60
C ILE A 56 -4.40 17.52 19.84
N GLU A 57 -5.72 17.37 20.04
CA GLU A 57 -6.42 17.90 21.21
C GLU A 57 -5.89 17.30 22.51
N ARG A 58 -5.69 15.98 22.57
CA ARG A 58 -5.12 15.30 23.75
C ARG A 58 -3.70 15.75 24.04
N LEU A 59 -2.87 15.90 23.01
CA LEU A 59 -1.51 16.41 23.18
C LEU A 59 -1.53 17.86 23.68
N ALA A 60 -2.34 18.73 23.08
CA ALA A 60 -2.49 20.12 23.52
C ALA A 60 -2.97 20.20 24.97
N THR A 61 -3.99 19.44 25.33
CA THR A 61 -4.51 19.35 26.70
C THR A 61 -3.43 18.90 27.68
N SER A 62 -2.60 17.92 27.30
CA SER A 62 -1.48 17.45 28.13
C SER A 62 -0.42 18.53 28.34
N ILE A 63 -0.12 19.33 27.31
CA ILE A 63 0.88 20.41 27.39
C ILE A 63 0.34 21.62 28.18
N GLU A 64 -0.98 21.87 28.14
CA GLU A 64 -1.62 23.00 28.84
C GLU A 64 -1.88 22.73 30.32
N GLN A 65 -1.72 21.49 30.79
CA GLN A 65 -1.87 21.14 32.19
C GLN A 65 -0.90 21.92 33.08
N THR A 66 -1.42 22.45 34.20
CA THR A 66 -0.59 23.16 35.17
C THR A 66 0.22 22.15 35.99
N VAL A 67 1.54 22.28 35.96
CA VAL A 67 2.44 21.47 36.77
C VAL A 67 2.61 22.11 38.14
N LEU A 68 2.11 21.45 39.19
CA LEU A 68 2.12 21.94 40.57
C LEU A 68 3.08 21.14 41.47
N ASP A 69 3.33 19.89 41.11
CA ASP A 69 4.10 18.90 41.88
C ASP A 69 4.71 17.84 40.94
N ASP A 70 5.38 16.84 41.51
CA ASP A 70 6.00 15.76 40.74
C ASP A 70 4.96 14.81 40.11
N THR A 71 3.78 14.68 40.71
CA THR A 71 2.67 13.87 40.17
C THR A 71 2.11 14.48 38.89
N SER A 72 1.71 15.74 38.93
CA SER A 72 1.25 16.49 37.75
C SER A 72 2.32 16.58 36.67
N ARG A 73 3.62 16.64 37.04
CA ARG A 73 4.72 16.54 36.09
C ARG A 73 4.76 15.17 35.38
N ALA A 74 4.58 14.08 36.13
CA ALA A 74 4.54 12.74 35.56
C ALA A 74 3.33 12.53 34.64
N GLU A 75 2.16 13.04 35.03
CA GLU A 75 0.94 13.02 34.20
C GLU A 75 1.15 13.74 32.85
N VAL A 76 1.70 14.96 32.89
CA VAL A 76 2.05 15.72 31.68
C VAL A 76 3.02 14.94 30.79
N ASN A 77 4.10 14.40 31.36
CA ASN A 77 5.09 13.63 30.59
C ASN A 77 4.48 12.39 29.94
N ASN A 78 3.64 11.65 30.68
CA ASN A 78 2.95 10.47 30.16
C ASN A 78 1.97 10.83 29.04
N GLY A 79 1.18 11.90 29.21
CA GLY A 79 0.25 12.42 28.22
C GLY A 79 0.95 12.88 26.95
N VAL A 80 2.07 13.61 27.08
CA VAL A 80 2.89 14.05 25.94
C VAL A 80 3.50 12.85 25.22
N ASN A 81 4.09 11.88 25.93
CA ASN A 81 4.68 10.69 25.32
C ASN A 81 3.62 9.83 24.60
N ALA A 82 2.40 9.73 25.14
CA ALA A 82 1.29 9.08 24.45
C ALA A 82 0.88 9.85 23.18
N GLY A 83 0.67 11.17 23.31
CA GLY A 83 0.29 12.04 22.20
C GLY A 83 1.32 12.05 21.05
N LEU A 84 2.62 12.06 21.36
CA LEU A 84 3.67 11.98 20.34
C LEU A 84 3.64 10.64 19.59
N ARG A 85 3.49 9.51 20.29
CA ARG A 85 3.35 8.19 19.65
C ARG A 85 2.14 8.11 18.74
N ASP A 86 1.00 8.63 19.20
CA ASP A 86 -0.23 8.67 18.40
C ASP A 86 -0.10 9.59 17.17
N LEU A 87 0.62 10.72 17.31
CA LEU A 87 0.93 11.61 16.18
C LEU A 87 1.84 10.93 15.15
N ASP A 88 2.88 10.22 15.59
CA ASP A 88 3.76 9.47 14.70
C ASP A 88 2.98 8.42 13.90
N GLN A 89 2.05 7.72 14.56
CA GLN A 89 1.16 6.77 13.87
C GLN A 89 0.25 7.46 12.84
N ALA A 90 -0.29 8.64 13.16
CA ALA A 90 -1.09 9.43 12.23
C ALA A 90 -0.26 9.91 11.02
N LEU A 91 0.98 10.37 11.26
CA LEU A 91 1.92 10.76 10.20
C LEU A 91 2.29 9.58 9.29
N GLY A 92 2.49 8.40 9.88
CA GLY A 92 2.70 7.15 9.14
C GLY A 92 1.52 6.84 8.20
N ASN A 93 0.29 6.96 8.69
CA ASN A 93 -0.90 6.76 7.86
C ASN A 93 -0.98 7.75 6.69
N VAL A 94 -0.67 9.02 6.93
CA VAL A 94 -0.63 10.04 5.86
C VAL A 94 0.44 9.70 4.83
N LEU A 95 1.62 9.23 5.26
CA LEU A 95 2.69 8.81 4.37
C LEU A 95 2.28 7.61 3.50
N ASP A 96 1.58 6.63 4.07
CA ASP A 96 1.05 5.49 3.33
C ASP A 96 0.06 5.92 2.25
N VAL A 97 -0.87 6.82 2.59
CA VAL A 97 -1.83 7.37 1.63
C VAL A 97 -1.11 8.14 0.52
N ARG A 98 -0.11 8.97 0.86
CA ARG A 98 0.70 9.69 -0.14
C ARG A 98 1.45 8.73 -1.07
N THR A 99 1.97 7.63 -0.53
CA THR A 99 2.65 6.58 -1.31
C THR A 99 1.68 5.91 -2.27
N GLN A 100 0.47 5.58 -1.82
CA GLN A 100 -0.58 5.02 -2.69
C GLN A 100 -0.96 5.99 -3.81
N VAL A 101 -1.14 7.28 -3.50
CA VAL A 101 -1.39 8.32 -4.51
C VAL A 101 -0.24 8.40 -5.52
N GLY A 102 1.01 8.36 -5.05
CA GLY A 102 2.19 8.32 -5.92
C GLY A 102 2.16 7.12 -6.88
N SER A 103 1.80 5.93 -6.41
CA SER A 103 1.68 4.75 -7.29
C SER A 103 0.60 4.92 -8.36
N ARG A 104 -0.52 5.57 -8.00
CA ARG A 104 -1.62 5.84 -8.94
C ARG A 104 -1.22 6.87 -9.98
N LEU A 105 -0.47 7.90 -9.58
CA LEU A 105 0.09 8.88 -10.52
C LEU A 105 1.06 8.24 -11.50
N ALA A 106 1.97 7.37 -11.03
CA ALA A 106 2.86 6.63 -11.91
C ALA A 106 2.10 5.73 -12.91
N ALA A 107 1.01 5.09 -12.48
CA ALA A 107 0.15 4.31 -13.38
C ALA A 107 -0.56 5.20 -14.42
N ILE A 108 -1.02 6.39 -14.02
CA ILE A 108 -1.63 7.37 -14.93
C ILE A 108 -0.60 7.87 -15.96
N GLU A 109 0.62 8.21 -15.53
CA GLU A 109 1.70 8.64 -16.42
C GLU A 109 2.01 7.58 -17.47
N ALA A 110 2.16 6.31 -17.05
CA ALA A 110 2.35 5.20 -17.97
C ALA A 110 1.18 5.04 -18.96
N GLN A 111 -0.06 5.27 -18.52
CA GLN A 111 -1.22 5.22 -19.40
C GLN A 111 -1.24 6.39 -20.41
N VAL A 112 -0.81 7.58 -20.00
CA VAL A 112 -0.67 8.74 -20.90
C VAL A 112 0.35 8.45 -21.99
N ASP A 113 1.50 7.88 -21.64
CA ASP A 113 2.54 7.49 -22.61
C ASP A 113 2.02 6.44 -23.60
N ASN A 114 1.33 5.41 -23.11
CA ASN A 114 0.71 4.38 -23.94
C ASN A 114 -0.33 4.97 -24.91
N ASN A 115 -1.16 5.89 -24.42
CA ASN A 115 -2.16 6.57 -25.25
C ASN A 115 -1.49 7.44 -26.33
N GLY A 116 -0.37 8.11 -26.00
CA GLY A 116 0.43 8.87 -26.96
C GLY A 116 1.01 7.97 -28.07
N ALA A 117 1.58 6.83 -27.69
CA ALA A 117 2.09 5.83 -28.64
C ALA A 117 0.98 5.26 -29.54
N PHE A 118 -0.21 5.00 -28.96
CA PHE A 118 -1.37 4.54 -29.71
C PHE A 118 -1.86 5.60 -30.71
N ALA A 119 -1.93 6.87 -30.29
CA ALA A 119 -2.32 7.97 -31.17
C ALA A 119 -1.35 8.13 -32.35
N LEU A 120 -0.04 8.04 -32.11
CA LEU A 120 0.97 8.08 -33.16
C LEU A 120 0.84 6.90 -34.14
N THR A 121 0.56 5.71 -33.62
CA THR A 121 0.33 4.52 -34.43
C THR A 121 -0.90 4.70 -35.32
N MET A 122 -1.98 5.25 -34.77
CA MET A 122 -3.20 5.56 -35.53
C MET A 122 -2.92 6.58 -36.63
N GLN A 123 -2.20 7.66 -36.31
CA GLN A 123 -1.85 8.68 -37.30
C GLN A 123 -0.96 8.12 -38.42
N SER A 124 0.02 7.27 -38.09
CA SER A 124 0.87 6.60 -39.07
C SER A 124 0.07 5.64 -39.96
N THR A 125 -0.90 4.93 -39.37
CA THR A 125 -1.80 4.03 -40.11
C THR A 125 -2.70 4.81 -41.06
N ILE A 126 -3.26 5.95 -40.63
CA ILE A 126 -4.05 6.84 -41.48
C ILE A 126 -3.19 7.37 -42.63
N ALA A 127 -2.01 7.90 -42.34
CA ALA A 127 -1.10 8.40 -43.37
C ALA A 127 -0.74 7.31 -44.39
N ALA A 128 -0.45 6.08 -43.95
CA ALA A 128 -0.18 4.95 -44.84
C ALA A 128 -1.38 4.55 -45.72
N ILE A 129 -2.62 4.77 -45.25
CA ILE A 129 -3.84 4.54 -46.03
C ILE A 129 -4.10 5.71 -46.99
N GLU A 130 -3.87 6.95 -46.58
CA GLU A 130 -4.02 8.14 -47.43
C GLU A 130 -2.98 8.18 -48.55
N ASP A 131 -1.73 7.83 -48.24
CA ASP A 131 -0.61 7.74 -49.19
C ASP A 131 -0.66 6.45 -50.04
N LEU A 132 -1.64 5.57 -49.81
CA LEU A 132 -1.80 4.35 -50.58
C LEU A 132 -2.29 4.68 -52.00
N ASP A 133 -1.45 4.43 -53.00
CA ASP A 133 -1.89 4.41 -54.39
C ASP A 133 -2.86 3.24 -54.58
N TYR A 134 -4.17 3.55 -54.58
CA TYR A 134 -5.23 2.56 -54.72
C TYR A 134 -5.08 1.71 -55.98
N ALA A 135 -4.55 2.24 -57.08
CA ALA A 135 -4.37 1.48 -58.31
C ALA A 135 -3.27 0.41 -58.15
N GLU A 136 -2.13 0.78 -57.54
CA GLU A 136 -1.07 -0.17 -57.25
C GLU A 136 -1.45 -1.15 -56.13
N ALA A 137 -2.17 -0.69 -55.11
CA ALA A 137 -2.65 -1.54 -54.01
C ALA A 137 -3.68 -2.58 -54.49
N ILE A 138 -4.62 -2.21 -55.36
CA ILE A 138 -5.56 -3.13 -56.00
C ILE A 138 -4.81 -4.14 -56.87
N SER A 139 -3.83 -3.68 -57.65
CA SER A 139 -3.01 -4.56 -58.49
C SER A 139 -2.23 -5.59 -57.65
N ARG A 140 -1.61 -5.12 -56.55
CA ARG A 140 -0.85 -5.96 -55.61
C ARG A 140 -1.75 -6.94 -54.86
N LEU A 141 -2.93 -6.50 -54.40
CA LEU A 141 -3.92 -7.35 -53.75
C LEU A 141 -4.46 -8.42 -54.70
N SER A 142 -4.74 -8.05 -55.96
CA SER A 142 -5.14 -8.98 -57.01
C SER A 142 -4.08 -10.04 -57.26
N ALA A 143 -2.80 -9.64 -57.36
CA ALA A 143 -1.68 -10.56 -57.52
C ALA A 143 -1.51 -11.50 -56.30
N GLN A 144 -1.65 -10.99 -55.08
CA GLN A 144 -1.62 -11.80 -53.84
C GLN A 144 -2.78 -12.79 -53.78
N THR A 145 -3.99 -12.36 -54.16
CA THR A 145 -5.19 -13.22 -54.21
C THR A 145 -5.01 -14.34 -55.23
N GLN A 146 -4.53 -14.02 -56.43
CA GLN A 146 -4.26 -15.00 -57.47
C GLN A 146 -3.18 -16.01 -57.05
N THR A 147 -2.16 -15.54 -56.33
CA THR A 147 -1.10 -16.41 -55.75
C THR A 147 -1.68 -17.32 -54.66
N LEU A 148 -2.52 -16.80 -53.78
CA LEU A 148 -3.17 -17.58 -52.73
C LEU A 148 -4.10 -18.66 -53.33
N GLU A 149 -4.91 -18.31 -54.32
CA GLU A 149 -5.74 -19.27 -55.04
C GLU A 149 -4.91 -20.34 -55.76
N ALA A 150 -3.77 -19.96 -56.35
CA ALA A 150 -2.85 -20.90 -56.98
C ALA A 150 -2.20 -21.83 -55.96
N ALA A 151 -1.81 -21.32 -54.79
CA ALA A 151 -1.27 -22.12 -53.69
C ALA A 151 -2.33 -23.10 -53.13
N GLN A 152 -3.57 -22.63 -52.93
CA GLN A 152 -4.69 -23.48 -52.50
C GLN A 152 -4.98 -24.59 -53.52
N ARG A 153 -5.03 -24.27 -54.82
CA ARG A 153 -5.20 -25.27 -55.89
C ARG A 153 -4.06 -26.28 -55.92
N SER A 154 -2.82 -25.82 -55.81
CA SER A 154 -1.62 -26.69 -55.81
C SER A 154 -1.59 -27.60 -54.59
N PHE A 155 -2.01 -27.10 -53.43
CA PHE A 155 -2.14 -27.89 -52.19
C PHE A 155 -3.21 -28.99 -52.33
N VAL A 156 -4.37 -28.68 -52.91
CA VAL A 156 -5.42 -29.66 -53.18
C VAL A 156 -4.95 -30.74 -54.16
N ILE A 157 -4.26 -30.35 -55.24
CA ILE A 157 -3.69 -31.30 -56.21
C ILE A 157 -2.64 -32.21 -55.55
N THR A 158 -1.76 -31.66 -54.72
CA THR A 158 -0.73 -32.44 -54.01
C THR A 158 -1.35 -33.41 -53.01
N GLN A 159 -2.37 -33.00 -52.26
CA GLN A 159 -3.11 -33.89 -51.35
C GLN A 159 -3.87 -35.00 -52.11
N GLN A 160 -4.45 -34.70 -53.27
CA GLN A 160 -5.10 -35.73 -54.11
C GLN A 160 -4.07 -36.73 -54.68
N LEU A 161 -2.91 -36.26 -55.16
CA LEU A 161 -1.83 -37.13 -55.64
C LEU A 161 -1.23 -38.01 -54.53
N SER A 162 -1.18 -37.52 -53.28
CA SER A 162 -0.80 -38.34 -52.12
C SER A 162 -1.80 -39.45 -51.81
N LEU A 163 -3.10 -39.19 -52.00
CA LEU A 163 -4.18 -40.16 -51.76
C LEU A 163 -4.26 -41.24 -52.84
N PHE A 164 -3.96 -40.90 -54.11
CA PHE A 164 -3.87 -41.88 -55.20
C PHE A 164 -2.57 -42.70 -55.18
N ASN A 165 -1.50 -42.25 -54.51
CA ASN A 165 -0.28 -43.05 -54.31
C ASN A 165 -0.37 -44.03 -53.12
N PHE A 166 -1.48 -44.05 -52.38
CA PHE A 166 -1.69 -44.94 -51.23
C PHE A 166 -2.68 -46.09 -51.50
N LEU A 167 -3.20 -46.20 -52.73
CA LEU A 167 -4.02 -47.30 -53.24
C LEU A 167 -3.24 -48.09 -54.30
#